data_AF-A0A9W4JTG5-F1
#
_entry.id   AF-A0A9W4JTG5-F1
#
_cell.length_a   1.000
_cell.length_b   1.000
_cell.length_c   1.000
_cell.angle_alpha   90.00
_cell.angle_beta   90.00
_cell.angle_gamma   90.00
#
_symmetry.space_group_name_H-M   'P 1'
#
loop_
_entity.id
_entity.type
_entity.pdbx_description
1 polymer ?
#
loop_
_entity_poly.entity_id
_entity_poly.type
_entity_poly.pdbx_seq_one_letter_code
_entity_poly.pdbx_strand_id
1 'polypeptide(L)'
;MKHAIYLSQHPKATPYSVYTRGLCICFQNRTGLGLNVTALRSISGRDTVYNGIAGTSPPHMHFLSPPHLGHKNTRPSLLCNISKALHIPSLELYSKFTMSRPLVVDVHTHVYPPAYMAMLRARKTVPYIHDPASGEPRLIILSSDDDPSIPIDQRGRPVDSSYSDTNVKLAFMQQHGIDCSVISLANPWLDFLDPAEAQIWAQRINDDLEETCARVTSSSDKALPLKGRSTLFAFAALPLSAPDPEIIVDEIKRLKTLPHIRGVIMGTSGLGAGLDDERLGPIWAALEETQLLLFLHPHYGLPSEAFGGSEAMNRFGHVLPLALGFPLETTIAVTRMLLSRVFDKYHRLQILLAHSGGTLPFLAGRIESCVMHERKFVANGGDVPGPQRSIWEVLKANIFLDAVVYGVAGLKAAVAVGGGSDRLMFGTDHPFFPPLDEGEKEWLSVTTNYKAIDENFDGEKEALTAVLGGNAVRVLNLE
;
A
#
# COMPACT_ATOMS: atom_id res chain seq x y z
N MET A 1 59.41 -3.62 -19.19
CA MET A 1 59.37 -5.05 -18.81
C MET A 1 57.92 -5.32 -18.42
N LYS A 2 56.99 -5.83 -19.26
CA LYS A 2 56.89 -7.14 -19.97
C LYS A 2 57.22 -8.28 -19.00
N HIS A 3 56.31 -9.18 -18.63
CA HIS A 3 55.51 -10.04 -19.53
C HIS A 3 54.04 -10.27 -19.13
N ALA A 4 53.22 -10.34 -20.18
CA ALA A 4 51.94 -11.03 -20.26
C ALA A 4 52.15 -12.43 -20.87
N ILE A 5 51.24 -13.37 -20.58
CA ILE A 5 50.88 -14.46 -21.51
C ILE A 5 49.36 -14.60 -21.50
N TYR A 6 48.85 -14.89 -22.70
CA TYR A 6 47.50 -14.78 -23.23
C TYR A 6 47.02 -16.17 -23.70
N LEU A 7 45.74 -16.25 -24.09
CA LEU A 7 45.04 -17.26 -24.94
C LEU A 7 44.29 -18.39 -24.20
N SER A 8 43.10 -18.86 -24.61
CA SER A 8 42.08 -18.39 -25.57
C SER A 8 40.87 -19.37 -25.58
N GLN A 9 39.67 -18.83 -25.81
CA GLN A 9 38.52 -19.37 -26.57
C GLN A 9 37.65 -20.57 -26.08
N HIS A 10 36.33 -20.31 -26.11
CA HIS A 10 35.09 -21.12 -25.94
C HIS A 10 34.97 -22.37 -26.85
N PRO A 11 33.91 -23.26 -26.82
CA PRO A 11 32.55 -23.12 -26.23
C PRO A 11 31.89 -24.40 -25.60
N LYS A 12 30.68 -24.19 -25.02
CA LYS A 12 29.59 -25.17 -24.74
C LYS A 12 29.85 -26.31 -23.73
N ALA A 13 29.23 -26.20 -22.56
CA ALA A 13 28.94 -27.36 -21.69
C ALA A 13 27.45 -27.35 -21.28
N THR A 14 26.82 -28.50 -21.49
CA THR A 14 25.47 -28.92 -21.13
C THR A 14 25.25 -28.96 -19.60
N PRO A 15 23.98 -28.93 -19.13
CA PRO A 15 23.68 -28.90 -17.71
C PRO A 15 23.83 -30.31 -17.10
N TYR A 16 24.69 -30.44 -16.08
CA TYR A 16 24.66 -31.58 -15.17
C TYR A 16 23.93 -31.17 -13.89
N SER A 17 22.74 -31.75 -13.69
CA SER A 17 22.09 -31.82 -12.39
C SER A 17 22.94 -32.68 -11.46
N VAL A 18 23.55 -32.07 -10.45
CA VAL A 18 24.13 -32.78 -9.31
C VAL A 18 23.12 -32.70 -8.17
N TYR A 19 22.37 -33.79 -7.98
CA TYR A 19 21.67 -34.06 -6.74
C TYR A 19 22.69 -34.29 -5.63
N THR A 20 22.80 -33.36 -4.67
CA THR A 20 23.44 -33.64 -3.39
C THR A 20 22.38 -33.82 -2.32
N ARG A 21 22.38 -35.03 -1.76
CA ARG A 21 21.61 -35.41 -0.57
C ARG A 21 22.04 -34.54 0.61
N GLY A 22 21.05 -34.13 1.40
CA GLY A 22 21.22 -33.27 2.55
C GLY A 22 22.12 -33.85 3.65
N LEU A 23 22.73 -32.93 4.39
CA LEU A 23 23.23 -33.15 5.74
C LEU A 23 22.47 -32.19 6.65
N CYS A 24 21.54 -32.73 7.43
CA CYS A 24 20.88 -32.01 8.52
C CYS A 24 21.72 -32.23 9.78
N ILE A 25 22.33 -31.17 10.31
CA ILE A 25 23.02 -31.19 11.59
C ILE A 25 22.00 -30.78 12.65
N CYS A 26 21.40 -31.77 13.32
CA CYS A 26 20.63 -31.53 14.54
C CYS A 26 21.54 -31.67 15.76
N PHE A 27 21.64 -30.59 16.54
CA PHE A 27 22.14 -30.65 17.92
C PHE A 27 21.12 -31.41 18.80
N GLN A 28 21.56 -32.49 19.45
CA GLN A 28 20.82 -33.12 20.54
C GLN A 28 21.50 -32.80 21.87
N ASN A 29 20.80 -32.02 22.70
CA ASN A 29 21.03 -31.99 24.14
C ASN A 29 20.37 -33.24 24.75
N ARG A 30 21.17 -34.03 25.48
CA ARG A 30 20.68 -35.12 26.32
C ARG A 30 20.08 -34.54 27.60
N THR A 31 18.84 -34.91 27.92
CA THR A 31 18.43 -35.37 29.26
C THR A 31 17.20 -36.25 29.06
N GLY A 32 17.24 -37.47 29.58
CA GLY A 32 16.26 -38.53 29.31
C GLY A 32 15.13 -38.61 30.33
N LEU A 33 14.00 -39.19 29.89
CA LEU A 33 13.22 -40.28 30.51
C LEU A 33 11.76 -40.21 30.02
N GLY A 34 11.26 -41.30 29.42
CA GLY A 34 9.82 -41.56 29.26
C GLY A 34 9.38 -42.08 27.88
N LEU A 35 9.01 -43.37 27.83
CA LEU A 35 8.39 -44.16 26.75
C LEU A 35 7.09 -43.52 26.17
N ASN A 36 6.51 -43.83 25.00
CA ASN A 36 6.42 -45.03 24.14
C ASN A 36 5.92 -44.62 22.74
N VAL A 37 6.43 -45.18 21.64
CA VAL A 37 5.77 -45.13 20.30
C VAL A 37 5.78 -46.53 19.69
N THR A 38 4.59 -47.03 19.38
CA THR A 38 4.36 -48.29 18.68
C THR A 38 4.60 -48.10 17.17
N ALA A 39 5.49 -48.94 16.61
CA ALA A 39 5.79 -49.01 15.19
C ALA A 39 4.86 -49.99 14.47
N LEU A 40 4.56 -49.73 13.19
CA LEU A 40 4.23 -50.78 12.22
C LEU A 40 4.88 -50.49 10.86
N ARG A 41 5.44 -51.59 10.31
CA ARG A 41 6.43 -51.69 9.23
C ARG A 41 5.85 -51.62 7.82
N SER A 42 6.77 -51.36 6.90
CA SER A 42 6.72 -51.45 5.43
C SER A 42 6.42 -52.86 4.88
N ILE A 43 6.29 -52.97 3.54
CA ILE A 43 7.07 -53.90 2.69
C ILE A 43 6.86 -53.60 1.17
N SER A 44 8.01 -53.52 0.45
CA SER A 44 8.40 -53.74 -0.97
C SER A 44 7.37 -53.82 -2.13
N GLY A 45 7.67 -53.54 -3.40
CA GLY A 45 8.91 -53.30 -4.16
C GLY A 45 8.84 -53.87 -5.61
N ARG A 46 9.76 -53.40 -6.48
CA ARG A 46 10.25 -53.91 -7.81
C ARG A 46 9.65 -53.41 -9.14
N ASP A 47 10.53 -52.71 -9.89
CA ASP A 47 11.03 -52.90 -11.29
C ASP A 47 10.02 -53.21 -12.42
N THR A 48 10.04 -52.61 -13.62
CA THR A 48 11.08 -52.70 -14.68
C THR A 48 10.71 -51.81 -15.91
N VAL A 49 11.68 -51.65 -16.81
CA VAL A 49 11.85 -50.74 -17.97
C VAL A 49 11.12 -51.17 -19.27
N TYR A 50 10.78 -50.25 -20.21
CA TYR A 50 11.06 -50.35 -21.68
C TYR A 50 10.73 -49.07 -22.50
N ASN A 51 11.56 -48.82 -23.53
CA ASN A 51 11.59 -47.73 -24.52
C ASN A 51 10.43 -47.76 -25.57
N GLY A 52 10.15 -46.61 -26.22
CA GLY A 52 9.46 -46.57 -27.52
C GLY A 52 9.14 -45.17 -28.05
N ILE A 53 9.46 -44.90 -29.33
CA ILE A 53 9.43 -43.61 -30.06
C ILE A 53 8.17 -43.49 -30.96
N ALA A 54 7.81 -42.24 -31.31
CA ALA A 54 7.05 -41.72 -32.48
C ALA A 54 5.52 -41.48 -32.41
N GLY A 55 5.11 -40.28 -32.85
CA GLY A 55 4.05 -40.15 -33.88
C GLY A 55 2.80 -39.31 -33.59
N THR A 56 2.82 -38.04 -34.05
CA THR A 56 1.77 -37.29 -34.79
C THR A 56 0.35 -37.01 -34.24
N SER A 57 0.08 -35.70 -34.08
CA SER A 57 -1.10 -34.83 -34.42
C SER A 57 -2.56 -35.19 -34.03
N PRO A 58 -3.36 -34.22 -33.51
CA PRO A 58 -4.82 -34.34 -33.31
C PRO A 58 -5.66 -33.62 -34.40
N PRO A 59 -6.96 -33.97 -34.60
CA PRO A 59 -7.83 -33.33 -35.58
C PRO A 59 -8.76 -32.23 -35.01
N HIS A 60 -9.15 -31.32 -35.90
CA HIS A 60 -10.14 -30.24 -35.75
C HIS A 60 -11.60 -30.75 -35.76
N MET A 61 -12.50 -30.01 -35.09
CA MET A 61 -13.96 -30.14 -35.22
C MET A 61 -14.61 -28.83 -35.67
N HIS A 62 -15.51 -28.94 -36.64
CA HIS A 62 -16.25 -27.86 -37.31
C HIS A 62 -17.56 -27.48 -36.59
N PHE A 63 -17.92 -26.19 -36.66
CA PHE A 63 -19.24 -25.63 -36.36
C PHE A 63 -20.18 -25.68 -37.57
N LEU A 64 -21.46 -25.99 -37.32
CA LEU A 64 -22.59 -25.78 -38.25
C LEU A 64 -23.84 -25.32 -37.48
N SER A 65 -24.39 -24.16 -37.83
CA SER A 65 -25.75 -23.67 -37.51
C SER A 65 -26.79 -24.30 -38.46
N PRO A 66 -28.13 -24.29 -38.18
CA PRO A 66 -29.04 -23.15 -38.49
C PRO A 66 -30.39 -23.17 -37.67
N PRO A 67 -31.54 -22.57 -38.08
CA PRO A 67 -31.87 -21.18 -38.43
C PRO A 67 -33.09 -20.58 -37.67
N HIS A 68 -33.36 -19.30 -37.97
CA HIS A 68 -34.49 -18.44 -37.60
C HIS A 68 -35.90 -18.92 -38.01
N LEU A 69 -36.93 -18.53 -37.22
CA LEU A 69 -38.31 -18.27 -37.66
C LEU A 69 -38.94 -17.18 -36.77
N GLY A 70 -39.58 -16.20 -37.38
CA GLY A 70 -40.37 -15.16 -36.69
C GLY A 70 -41.87 -15.32 -36.91
N HIS A 71 -42.71 -14.65 -36.11
CA HIS A 71 -43.94 -14.00 -36.55
C HIS A 71 -44.59 -13.15 -35.44
N LYS A 72 -45.36 -12.17 -35.91
CA LYS A 72 -45.98 -11.02 -35.23
C LYS A 72 -47.32 -11.35 -34.52
N ASN A 73 -47.72 -10.39 -33.67
CA ASN A 73 -49.09 -9.91 -33.36
C ASN A 73 -50.03 -10.75 -32.47
N THR A 74 -50.39 -10.22 -31.29
CA THR A 74 -51.68 -9.55 -30.98
C THR A 74 -51.91 -9.43 -29.46
N ARG A 75 -52.41 -8.27 -29.00
CA ARG A 75 -53.02 -8.01 -27.66
C ARG A 75 -54.55 -8.33 -27.75
N PRO A 76 -55.37 -8.16 -26.69
CA PRO A 76 -55.23 -8.37 -25.25
C PRO A 76 -56.38 -9.25 -24.68
N SER A 77 -56.38 -9.55 -23.37
CA SER A 77 -57.54 -9.40 -22.44
C SER A 77 -57.66 -10.46 -21.34
N LEU A 78 -58.24 -10.00 -20.22
CA LEU A 78 -58.93 -10.71 -19.13
C LEU A 78 -58.13 -11.51 -18.09
N LEU A 79 -57.92 -10.84 -16.95
CA LEU A 79 -58.33 -11.25 -15.60
C LEU A 79 -58.85 -12.69 -15.45
N CYS A 80 -58.12 -13.51 -14.68
CA CYS A 80 -58.74 -14.38 -13.68
C CYS A 80 -57.72 -14.76 -12.59
N ASN A 81 -58.07 -14.45 -11.35
CA ASN A 81 -57.40 -14.87 -10.13
C ASN A 81 -57.53 -16.39 -9.96
N ILE A 82 -56.40 -17.10 -9.84
CA ILE A 82 -56.34 -18.33 -9.05
C ILE A 82 -55.09 -18.26 -8.18
N SER A 83 -55.33 -17.97 -6.92
CA SER A 83 -54.37 -18.07 -5.82
C SER A 83 -53.90 -19.52 -5.68
N LYS A 84 -52.62 -19.78 -5.92
CA LYS A 84 -51.91 -20.96 -5.42
C LYS A 84 -50.56 -20.53 -4.87
N ALA A 85 -50.37 -20.91 -3.62
CA ALA A 85 -49.23 -20.65 -2.77
C ALA A 85 -47.87 -20.82 -3.45
N LEU A 86 -47.10 -19.73 -3.49
CA LEU A 86 -45.65 -19.76 -3.43
C LEU A 86 -45.28 -18.91 -2.23
N HIS A 87 -44.87 -19.59 -1.17
CA HIS A 87 -44.29 -18.98 0.02
C HIS A 87 -42.89 -18.50 -0.37
N ILE A 88 -42.81 -17.29 -0.91
CA ILE A 88 -41.56 -16.56 -1.06
C ILE A 88 -41.32 -15.93 0.31
N PRO A 89 -40.21 -16.24 1.02
CA PRO A 89 -39.89 -15.53 2.25
C PRO A 89 -39.44 -14.11 1.89
N SER A 90 -40.42 -13.23 1.70
CA SER A 90 -40.19 -11.80 1.51
C SER A 90 -40.07 -11.12 2.88
N LEU A 91 -38.92 -10.50 3.10
CA LEU A 91 -38.77 -9.24 3.86
C LEU A 91 -38.89 -9.24 5.40
N GLU A 92 -39.03 -10.36 6.10
CA GLU A 92 -39.10 -10.36 7.58
C GLU A 92 -37.83 -10.79 8.33
N LEU A 93 -36.70 -10.99 7.64
CA LEU A 93 -35.40 -11.30 8.28
C LEU A 93 -34.46 -10.09 8.48
N TYR A 94 -34.89 -8.87 8.12
CA TYR A 94 -34.10 -7.63 8.28
C TYR A 94 -34.65 -6.69 9.36
N SER A 95 -35.19 -7.23 10.45
CA SER A 95 -35.66 -6.42 11.61
C SER A 95 -35.16 -6.94 12.95
N LYS A 96 -33.95 -7.50 13.00
CA LYS A 96 -33.25 -7.78 14.25
C LYS A 96 -31.99 -6.92 14.32
N PHE A 97 -32.09 -5.83 15.10
CA PHE A 97 -31.01 -4.91 15.46
C PHE A 97 -30.27 -4.26 14.27
N THR A 98 -30.78 -3.15 13.76
CA THR A 98 -29.93 -2.16 13.09
C THR A 98 -29.05 -1.49 14.14
N MET A 99 -28.01 -2.19 14.62
CA MET A 99 -26.84 -1.48 15.12
C MET A 99 -26.33 -0.66 13.94
N SER A 100 -26.54 0.66 13.99
CA SER A 100 -26.07 1.57 12.96
C SER A 100 -24.60 1.28 12.66
N ARG A 101 -24.25 1.01 11.40
CA ARG A 101 -22.88 0.72 10.94
C ARG A 101 -21.84 1.63 11.63
N PRO A 102 -20.65 1.16 12.02
CA PRO A 102 -19.65 2.03 12.65
C PRO A 102 -19.28 3.20 11.73
N LEU A 103 -18.77 4.29 12.31
CA LEU A 103 -18.13 5.37 11.55
C LEU A 103 -16.90 4.78 10.84
N VAL A 104 -16.75 5.05 9.55
CA VAL A 104 -15.58 4.62 8.78
C VAL A 104 -14.78 5.83 8.29
N VAL A 105 -13.49 5.85 8.63
CA VAL A 105 -12.52 6.84 8.18
C VAL A 105 -11.40 6.14 7.42
N ASP A 106 -11.22 6.50 6.15
CA ASP A 106 -10.13 6.04 5.29
C ASP A 106 -8.96 7.03 5.37
N VAL A 107 -7.87 6.66 6.05
CA VAL A 107 -6.67 7.51 6.19
C VAL A 107 -5.61 7.26 5.12
N HIS A 108 -5.79 6.27 4.26
CA HIS A 108 -4.85 5.92 3.22
C HIS A 108 -5.56 5.93 1.88
N THR A 109 -5.62 7.11 1.27
CA THR A 109 -6.33 7.30 0.01
C THR A 109 -5.83 8.51 -0.74
N HIS A 110 -5.68 8.39 -2.06
CA HIS A 110 -4.88 9.31 -2.84
C HIS A 110 -5.68 10.08 -3.88
N VAL A 111 -5.14 11.25 -4.24
CA VAL A 111 -5.61 12.11 -5.33
C VAL A 111 -4.45 12.77 -6.07
N TYR A 112 -4.71 13.18 -7.31
CA TYR A 112 -3.94 14.15 -8.08
C TYR A 112 -4.85 15.34 -8.39
N PRO A 113 -4.71 16.47 -7.65
CA PRO A 113 -5.51 17.66 -7.90
C PRO A 113 -5.38 18.18 -9.34
N PRO A 114 -6.37 18.91 -9.87
CA PRO A 114 -6.34 19.39 -11.25
C PRO A 114 -5.09 20.17 -11.63
N ALA A 115 -4.56 21.02 -10.74
CA ALA A 115 -3.32 21.76 -11.00
C ALA A 115 -2.10 20.82 -11.12
N TYR A 116 -2.04 19.76 -10.30
CA TYR A 116 -1.00 18.75 -10.37
C TYR A 116 -1.10 17.93 -11.67
N MET A 117 -2.31 17.53 -12.05
CA MET A 117 -2.56 16.84 -13.33
C MET A 117 -2.13 17.71 -14.53
N ALA A 118 -2.43 19.01 -14.50
CA ALA A 118 -2.01 19.96 -15.52
C ALA A 118 -0.47 20.11 -15.57
N MET A 119 0.18 20.22 -14.41
CA MET A 119 1.64 20.24 -14.30
C MET A 119 2.26 18.99 -14.93
N LEU A 120 1.79 17.80 -14.56
CA LEU A 120 2.32 16.54 -15.10
C LEU A 120 2.12 16.41 -16.62
N ARG A 121 1.01 16.91 -17.19
CA ARG A 121 0.80 16.95 -18.64
C ARG A 121 1.74 17.91 -19.37
N ALA A 122 2.13 19.00 -18.71
CA ALA A 122 3.04 19.99 -19.28
C ALA A 122 4.49 19.51 -19.32
N ARG A 123 4.87 18.56 -18.44
CA ARG A 123 6.22 18.01 -18.35
C ARG A 123 6.59 17.14 -19.55
N LYS A 124 7.90 17.00 -19.76
CA LYS A 124 8.52 16.19 -20.84
C LYS A 124 9.54 15.18 -20.31
N THR A 125 9.76 15.16 -19.01
CA THR A 125 10.65 14.23 -18.30
C THR A 125 9.88 13.62 -17.15
N VAL A 126 10.23 12.38 -16.79
CA VAL A 126 9.63 11.66 -15.68
C VAL A 126 9.65 12.53 -14.40
N PRO A 127 8.53 12.60 -13.64
CA PRO A 127 7.21 12.06 -13.94
C PRO A 127 6.42 12.94 -14.92
N TYR A 128 5.56 12.34 -15.76
CA TYR A 128 4.63 13.07 -16.62
C TYR A 128 3.36 12.28 -16.92
N ILE A 129 2.33 12.97 -17.41
CA ILE A 129 1.12 12.38 -17.99
C ILE A 129 1.13 12.59 -19.49
N HIS A 130 0.85 11.52 -20.24
CA HIS A 130 0.67 11.54 -21.68
C HIS A 130 -0.78 11.21 -22.02
N ASP A 131 -1.44 12.08 -22.79
CA ASP A 131 -2.79 11.81 -23.31
C ASP A 131 -2.66 11.17 -24.70
N PRO A 132 -2.93 9.86 -24.87
CA PRO A 132 -2.81 9.19 -26.15
C PRO A 132 -3.92 9.63 -27.11
N ALA A 133 -3.75 9.38 -28.42
CA ALA A 133 -4.77 9.69 -29.43
C ALA A 133 -6.08 8.90 -29.23
N SER A 134 -6.01 7.74 -28.57
CA SER A 134 -7.14 6.90 -28.18
C SER A 134 -6.79 6.15 -26.89
N GLY A 135 -7.77 5.98 -26.00
CA GLY A 135 -7.59 5.32 -24.71
C GLY A 135 -7.42 6.28 -23.54
N GLU A 136 -7.06 5.74 -22.38
CA GLU A 136 -6.89 6.50 -21.14
C GLU A 136 -5.53 7.20 -21.06
N PRO A 137 -5.45 8.37 -20.40
CA PRO A 137 -4.18 9.01 -20.08
C PRO A 137 -3.20 8.03 -19.43
N ARG A 138 -1.92 8.16 -19.78
CA ARG A 138 -0.83 7.33 -19.27
C ARG A 138 -0.04 8.13 -18.26
N LEU A 139 0.12 7.60 -17.06
CA LEU A 139 1.01 8.15 -16.05
C LEU A 139 2.32 7.38 -16.04
N ILE A 140 3.41 8.11 -16.23
CA ILE A 140 4.79 7.63 -16.20
C ILE A 140 5.45 8.28 -14.98
N ILE A 141 5.77 7.50 -13.95
CA ILE A 141 6.34 8.03 -12.69
C ILE A 141 7.72 7.50 -12.36
N LEU A 142 8.09 6.32 -12.84
CA LEU A 142 9.43 5.76 -12.70
C LEU A 142 10.17 5.82 -14.03
N SER A 143 11.51 5.90 -13.98
CA SER A 143 12.32 5.81 -15.21
C SER A 143 12.13 4.47 -15.94
N SER A 144 11.81 3.40 -15.22
CA SER A 144 11.45 2.10 -15.80
C SER A 144 10.13 2.12 -16.57
N ASP A 145 9.23 3.06 -16.24
CA ASP A 145 7.95 3.21 -16.94
C ASP A 145 8.14 3.87 -18.31
N ASP A 146 9.26 4.58 -18.52
CA ASP A 146 9.56 5.36 -19.72
C ASP A 146 10.50 4.62 -20.70
N ASP A 147 10.32 3.30 -20.84
CA ASP A 147 11.14 2.49 -21.75
C ASP A 147 10.91 2.89 -23.23
N PRO A 148 11.93 3.41 -23.94
CA PRO A 148 11.79 3.86 -25.31
C PRO A 148 11.42 2.74 -26.30
N SER A 149 11.63 1.47 -25.94
CA SER A 149 11.24 0.31 -26.75
C SER A 149 9.73 0.02 -26.73
N ILE A 150 9.00 0.56 -25.76
CA ILE A 150 7.54 0.46 -25.65
C ILE A 150 6.92 1.71 -26.29
N PRO A 151 5.85 1.60 -27.11
CA PRO A 151 5.13 2.77 -27.63
C PRO A 151 4.64 3.67 -26.50
N ILE A 152 4.76 5.01 -26.64
CA ILE A 152 4.41 5.96 -25.57
C ILE A 152 2.96 5.83 -25.08
N ASP A 153 2.02 5.49 -25.98
CA ASP A 153 0.60 5.25 -25.65
C ASP A 153 0.39 4.00 -24.77
N GLN A 154 1.40 3.13 -24.64
CA GLN A 154 1.37 1.89 -23.87
C GLN A 154 2.30 1.93 -22.64
N ARG A 155 3.07 3.00 -22.46
CA ARG A 155 3.97 3.18 -21.31
C ARG A 155 3.21 3.47 -20.02
N GLY A 156 3.90 3.28 -18.90
CA GLY A 156 3.38 3.53 -17.56
C GLY A 156 2.04 2.84 -17.28
N ARG A 157 1.22 3.45 -16.43
CA ARG A 157 -0.10 2.93 -16.05
C ARG A 157 -1.25 3.82 -16.54
N PRO A 158 -2.43 3.26 -16.81
CA PRO A 158 -3.61 4.08 -17.06
C PRO A 158 -3.95 4.94 -15.83
N VAL A 159 -4.37 6.18 -16.09
CA VAL A 159 -4.92 7.09 -15.08
C VAL A 159 -6.24 7.61 -15.58
N ASP A 160 -7.30 7.20 -14.91
CA ASP A 160 -8.67 7.60 -15.19
C ASP A 160 -9.11 8.76 -14.25
N SER A 161 -10.41 9.05 -14.25
CA SER A 161 -10.99 10.08 -13.40
C SER A 161 -10.90 9.78 -11.90
N SER A 162 -10.68 8.52 -11.48
CA SER A 162 -10.58 8.17 -10.06
C SER A 162 -9.41 8.84 -9.34
N TYR A 163 -8.39 9.27 -10.09
CA TYR A 163 -7.25 9.99 -9.54
C TYR A 163 -7.54 11.46 -9.26
N SER A 164 -8.43 12.12 -10.01
CA SER A 164 -8.53 13.59 -9.99
C SER A 164 -9.94 14.15 -9.80
N ASP A 165 -10.98 13.38 -10.10
CA ASP A 165 -12.37 13.81 -9.97
C ASP A 165 -12.88 13.55 -8.54
N THR A 166 -13.16 14.64 -7.83
CA THR A 166 -13.73 14.59 -6.47
C THR A 166 -15.06 13.83 -6.44
N ASN A 167 -15.90 13.93 -7.47
CA ASN A 167 -17.19 13.23 -7.49
C ASN A 167 -17.00 11.72 -7.59
N VAL A 168 -15.99 11.25 -8.33
CA VAL A 168 -15.65 9.83 -8.42
C VAL A 168 -15.15 9.33 -7.06
N LYS A 169 -14.31 10.12 -6.36
CA LYS A 169 -13.91 9.84 -4.97
C LYS A 169 -15.13 9.71 -4.04
N LEU A 170 -16.07 10.65 -4.10
CA LEU A 170 -17.27 10.63 -3.25
C LEU A 170 -18.18 9.43 -3.58
N ALA A 171 -18.31 9.08 -4.85
CA ALA A 171 -19.05 7.89 -5.28
C ALA A 171 -18.39 6.60 -4.76
N PHE A 172 -17.05 6.50 -4.83
CA PHE A 172 -16.29 5.40 -4.21
C PHE A 172 -16.55 5.30 -2.71
N MET A 173 -16.49 6.43 -1.99
CA MET A 173 -16.77 6.46 -0.55
C MET A 173 -18.18 5.95 -0.24
N GLN A 174 -19.19 6.45 -0.95
CA GLN A 174 -20.59 6.03 -0.78
C GLN A 174 -20.76 4.54 -1.06
N GLN A 175 -20.14 4.05 -2.13
CA GLN A 175 -20.21 2.64 -2.53
C GLN A 175 -19.61 1.71 -1.47
N HIS A 176 -18.53 2.15 -0.81
CA HIS A 176 -17.79 1.35 0.18
C HIS A 176 -18.14 1.68 1.63
N GLY A 177 -19.20 2.46 1.88
CA GLY A 177 -19.65 2.80 3.22
C GLY A 177 -18.67 3.65 4.03
N ILE A 178 -17.80 4.42 3.35
CA ILE A 178 -16.80 5.30 3.95
C ILE A 178 -17.44 6.66 4.21
N ASP A 179 -17.41 7.11 5.45
CA ASP A 179 -17.95 8.43 5.83
C ASP A 179 -16.91 9.53 5.58
N CYS A 180 -15.67 9.29 5.97
CA CYS A 180 -14.61 10.28 5.90
C CYS A 180 -13.39 9.73 5.17
N SER A 181 -12.79 10.54 4.31
CA SER A 181 -11.48 10.26 3.72
C SER A 181 -10.48 11.35 4.09
N VAL A 182 -9.29 10.96 4.51
CA VAL A 182 -8.14 11.86 4.66
C VAL A 182 -7.27 11.68 3.42
N ILE A 183 -7.54 12.49 2.40
CA ILE A 183 -6.89 12.37 1.08
C ILE A 183 -5.45 12.85 1.14
N SER A 184 -4.57 12.26 0.34
CA SER A 184 -3.18 12.70 0.18
C SER A 184 -2.81 12.82 -1.29
N LEU A 185 -1.88 13.73 -1.60
CA LEU A 185 -1.25 13.74 -2.91
C LEU A 185 -0.54 12.40 -3.13
N ALA A 186 -0.85 11.70 -4.22
CA ALA A 186 -0.17 10.45 -4.55
C ALA A 186 1.32 10.68 -4.87
N ASN A 187 2.12 9.62 -4.74
CA ASN A 187 3.51 9.62 -5.17
C ASN A 187 3.65 10.01 -6.66
N PRO A 188 4.76 10.68 -7.08
CA PRO A 188 5.97 11.01 -6.32
C PRO A 188 5.92 12.36 -5.58
N TRP A 189 4.73 12.84 -5.22
CA TRP A 189 4.53 14.12 -4.53
C TRP A 189 5.15 15.29 -5.29
N LEU A 190 6.15 15.95 -4.71
CA LEU A 190 6.84 17.11 -5.27
C LEU A 190 8.36 16.86 -5.36
N ASP A 191 8.79 15.62 -5.14
CA ASP A 191 10.20 15.24 -4.96
C ASP A 191 11.06 15.51 -6.21
N PHE A 192 10.41 15.61 -7.38
CA PHE A 192 11.04 15.82 -8.69
C PHE A 192 11.12 17.30 -9.10
N LEU A 193 10.53 18.22 -8.32
CA LEU A 193 10.47 19.63 -8.68
C LEU A 193 11.82 20.31 -8.56
N ASP A 194 12.04 21.29 -9.44
CA ASP A 194 13.18 22.19 -9.31
C ASP A 194 13.11 22.91 -7.95
N PRO A 195 14.23 23.00 -7.21
CA PRO A 195 14.28 23.68 -5.92
C PRO A 195 13.67 25.08 -5.90
N ALA A 196 13.76 25.84 -7.01
CA ALA A 196 13.22 27.19 -7.10
C ALA A 196 11.69 27.24 -7.20
N GLU A 197 11.05 26.16 -7.64
CA GLU A 197 9.60 26.09 -7.83
C GLU A 197 8.89 25.30 -6.71
N ALA A 198 9.66 24.55 -5.91
CA ALA A 198 9.14 23.61 -4.91
C ALA A 198 8.11 24.24 -3.96
N GLN A 199 8.43 25.40 -3.37
CA GLN A 199 7.54 26.09 -2.43
C GLN A 199 6.23 26.55 -3.08
N ILE A 200 6.32 27.16 -4.26
CA ILE A 200 5.17 27.70 -4.98
C ILE A 200 4.18 26.58 -5.30
N TRP A 201 4.69 25.45 -5.80
CA TRP A 201 3.85 24.29 -6.10
C TRP A 201 3.32 23.62 -4.85
N ALA A 202 4.11 23.47 -3.78
CA ALA A 202 3.60 22.93 -2.52
C ALA A 202 2.43 23.74 -1.98
N GLN A 203 2.57 25.07 -1.91
CA GLN A 203 1.48 25.94 -1.48
C GLN A 203 0.27 25.82 -2.38
N ARG A 204 0.46 25.85 -3.71
CA ARG A 204 -0.64 25.73 -4.66
C ARG A 204 -1.40 24.42 -4.52
N ILE A 205 -0.70 23.30 -4.41
CA ILE A 205 -1.34 21.98 -4.27
C ILE A 205 -2.03 21.83 -2.91
N ASN A 206 -1.41 22.31 -1.84
CA ASN A 206 -1.99 22.26 -0.50
C ASN A 206 -3.24 23.16 -0.39
N ASP A 207 -3.25 24.32 -1.05
CA ASP A 207 -4.41 25.19 -1.13
C ASP A 207 -5.55 24.57 -1.96
N ASP A 208 -5.23 23.90 -3.08
CA ASP A 208 -6.24 23.15 -3.87
C ASP A 208 -6.85 21.99 -3.06
N LEU A 209 -6.06 21.31 -2.22
CA LEU A 209 -6.54 20.27 -1.31
C LEU A 209 -7.45 20.84 -0.21
N GLU A 210 -7.04 21.94 0.44
CA GLU A 210 -7.84 22.64 1.44
C GLU A 210 -9.17 23.12 0.85
N GLU A 211 -9.15 23.75 -0.32
CA GLU A 211 -10.37 24.23 -0.99
C GLU A 211 -11.31 23.06 -1.33
N THR A 212 -10.76 21.94 -1.82
CA THR A 212 -11.54 20.74 -2.13
C THR A 212 -12.18 20.15 -0.87
N CYS A 213 -11.42 20.04 0.23
CA CYS A 213 -11.93 19.57 1.50
C CYS A 213 -13.00 20.50 2.08
N ALA A 214 -12.77 21.81 2.03
CA ALA A 214 -13.72 22.82 2.49
C ALA A 214 -15.02 22.80 1.67
N ARG A 215 -14.95 22.65 0.35
CA ARG A 215 -16.12 22.56 -0.53
C ARG A 215 -16.97 21.33 -0.22
N VAL A 216 -16.36 20.16 -0.07
CA VAL A 216 -17.09 18.93 0.28
C VAL A 216 -17.67 19.03 1.70
N THR A 217 -16.86 19.46 2.67
CA THR A 217 -17.29 19.54 4.08
C THR A 217 -18.37 20.61 4.29
N SER A 218 -18.32 21.76 3.60
CA SER A 218 -19.36 22.79 3.69
C SER A 218 -20.67 22.41 3.01
N SER A 219 -20.62 21.53 2.00
CA SER A 219 -21.82 20.96 1.39
C SER A 219 -22.54 19.95 2.29
N SER A 220 -21.88 19.51 3.37
CA SER A 220 -22.48 18.68 4.42
C SER A 220 -23.02 19.56 5.55
N ASP A 221 -24.17 19.18 6.13
CA ASP A 221 -24.74 19.91 7.27
C ASP A 221 -23.78 19.81 8.47
N LYS A 222 -23.10 20.92 8.79
CA LYS A 222 -22.09 21.01 9.85
C LYS A 222 -22.63 20.68 11.24
N ALA A 223 -23.96 20.67 11.43
CA ALA A 223 -24.58 20.26 12.68
C ALA A 223 -24.67 18.73 12.85
N LEU A 224 -24.45 17.95 11.79
CA LEU A 224 -24.49 16.49 11.83
C LEU A 224 -23.12 15.90 12.24
N PRO A 225 -23.07 14.77 12.97
CA PRO A 225 -21.82 14.05 13.30
C PRO A 225 -21.13 13.52 12.03
N LEU A 226 -19.82 13.16 12.11
CA LEU A 226 -19.07 12.65 10.93
C LEU A 226 -19.74 11.44 10.28
N LYS A 227 -20.39 10.63 11.10
CA LYS A 227 -21.10 9.43 10.68
C LYS A 227 -22.31 9.79 9.81
N GLY A 228 -22.37 9.20 8.62
CA GLY A 228 -23.47 9.38 7.68
C GLY A 228 -23.32 10.59 6.75
N ARG A 229 -22.19 11.31 6.79
CA ARG A 229 -21.85 12.37 5.83
C ARG A 229 -20.54 12.05 5.11
N SER A 230 -20.47 12.36 3.83
CA SER A 230 -19.19 12.34 3.08
C SER A 230 -18.38 13.57 3.45
N THR A 231 -17.27 13.38 4.17
CA THR A 231 -16.35 14.46 4.58
C THR A 231 -14.95 14.20 4.03
N LEU A 232 -14.23 15.26 3.68
CA LEU A 232 -12.82 15.17 3.28
C LEU A 232 -11.94 16.03 4.20
N PHE A 233 -10.83 15.45 4.61
CA PHE A 233 -9.65 16.12 5.17
C PHE A 233 -8.44 15.75 4.34
N ALA A 234 -7.27 16.34 4.58
CA ALA A 234 -6.08 15.99 3.82
C ALA A 234 -4.77 15.90 4.63
N PHE A 235 -3.86 15.06 4.13
CA PHE A 235 -2.44 15.17 4.40
C PHE A 235 -1.80 16.02 3.30
N ALA A 236 -1.11 17.09 3.70
CA ALA A 236 -0.47 18.02 2.78
C ALA A 236 0.89 17.52 2.29
N ALA A 237 1.29 17.91 1.08
CA ALA A 237 2.61 17.61 0.53
C ALA A 237 3.65 18.66 0.98
N LEU A 238 4.92 18.26 1.06
CA LEU A 238 6.03 19.13 1.48
C LEU A 238 6.97 19.46 0.31
N PRO A 239 7.55 20.67 0.25
CA PRO A 239 8.50 21.08 -0.77
C PRO A 239 9.91 20.55 -0.48
N LEU A 240 10.10 19.23 -0.46
CA LEU A 240 11.35 18.59 0.03
C LEU A 240 12.59 18.88 -0.83
N SER A 241 12.40 19.29 -2.09
CA SER A 241 13.50 19.74 -2.95
C SER A 241 13.89 21.19 -2.74
N ALA A 242 13.21 21.94 -1.86
CA ALA A 242 13.56 23.32 -1.55
C ALA A 242 15.03 23.42 -1.09
N PRO A 243 15.74 24.50 -1.46
CA PRO A 243 17.17 24.62 -1.21
C PRO A 243 17.52 24.80 0.28
N ASP A 244 16.56 25.27 1.08
CA ASP A 244 16.71 25.52 2.51
C ASP A 244 15.62 24.78 3.31
N PRO A 245 16.00 23.93 4.29
CA PRO A 245 15.06 23.29 5.22
C PRO A 245 14.07 24.24 5.90
N GLU A 246 14.43 25.51 6.14
CA GLU A 246 13.54 26.48 6.78
C GLU A 246 12.29 26.78 5.94
N ILE A 247 12.38 26.70 4.60
CA ILE A 247 11.21 26.82 3.71
C ILE A 247 10.19 25.72 3.99
N ILE A 248 10.66 24.50 4.27
CA ILE A 248 9.83 23.35 4.60
C ILE A 248 9.21 23.52 6.00
N VAL A 249 9.99 24.02 6.96
CA VAL A 249 9.53 24.34 8.32
C VAL A 249 8.43 25.39 8.31
N ASP A 250 8.59 26.47 7.54
CA ASP A 250 7.58 27.52 7.42
C ASP A 250 6.30 26.99 6.77
N GLU A 251 6.41 26.12 5.77
CA GLU A 251 5.24 25.47 5.19
C GLU A 251 4.54 24.56 6.19
N ILE A 252 5.27 23.76 6.99
CA ILE A 252 4.67 22.94 8.08
C ILE A 252 3.89 23.80 9.07
N LYS A 253 4.44 24.94 9.48
CA LYS A 253 3.76 25.89 10.37
C LYS A 253 2.52 26.49 9.71
N ARG A 254 2.59 26.85 8.43
CA ARG A 254 1.44 27.35 7.66
C ARG A 254 0.33 26.30 7.58
N LEU A 255 0.69 25.05 7.24
CA LEU A 255 -0.24 23.94 7.10
C LEU A 255 -1.04 23.66 8.36
N LYS A 256 -0.43 23.84 9.55
CA LYS A 256 -1.13 23.69 10.84
C LYS A 256 -2.30 24.68 11.01
N THR A 257 -2.28 25.81 10.30
CA THR A 257 -3.35 26.82 10.36
C THR A 257 -4.53 26.51 9.44
N LEU A 258 -4.40 25.53 8.52
CA LEU A 258 -5.42 25.21 7.55
C LEU A 258 -6.52 24.29 8.14
N PRO A 259 -7.81 24.66 8.07
CA PRO A 259 -8.89 23.96 8.77
C PRO A 259 -9.16 22.52 8.38
N HIS A 260 -8.72 22.04 7.21
CA HIS A 260 -8.95 20.64 6.79
C HIS A 260 -7.65 19.85 6.57
N ILE A 261 -6.48 20.49 6.72
CA ILE A 261 -5.21 19.77 6.76
C ILE A 261 -5.00 19.16 8.15
N ARG A 262 -4.72 17.86 8.20
CA ARG A 262 -4.57 17.08 9.45
C ARG A 262 -3.24 16.36 9.61
N GLY A 263 -2.33 16.62 8.69
CA GLY A 263 -0.97 16.15 8.75
C GLY A 263 -0.26 16.42 7.44
N VAL A 264 0.85 15.73 7.22
CA VAL A 264 1.64 15.80 5.99
C VAL A 264 1.89 14.40 5.46
N ILE A 265 2.10 14.27 4.16
CA ILE A 265 2.58 13.04 3.51
C ILE A 265 4.02 13.25 3.02
N MET A 266 4.87 12.23 3.20
CA MET A 266 6.27 12.25 2.76
C MET A 266 6.69 10.88 2.22
N GLY A 267 7.55 10.88 1.20
CA GLY A 267 8.28 9.71 0.74
C GLY A 267 9.46 9.34 1.64
N THR A 268 10.18 8.28 1.27
CA THR A 268 11.32 7.77 2.05
C THR A 268 12.67 8.41 1.72
N SER A 269 12.73 9.24 0.67
CA SER A 269 13.95 9.94 0.24
C SER A 269 14.30 11.13 1.12
N GLY A 270 13.33 11.73 1.83
CA GLY A 270 13.54 12.93 2.63
C GLY A 270 14.07 14.09 1.77
N LEU A 271 15.22 14.65 2.13
CA LEU A 271 15.92 15.69 1.32
C LEU A 271 16.84 15.08 0.24
N GLY A 272 16.59 13.84 -0.17
CA GLY A 272 17.34 13.08 -1.17
C GLY A 272 18.36 12.08 -0.63
N ALA A 273 18.66 12.08 0.67
CA ALA A 273 19.62 11.15 1.31
C ALA A 273 18.98 10.11 2.24
N GLY A 274 17.65 10.08 2.33
CA GLY A 274 16.88 9.24 3.24
C GLY A 274 16.49 9.94 4.54
N LEU A 275 15.77 9.23 5.40
CA LEU A 275 15.11 9.80 6.59
C LEU A 275 16.02 9.89 7.84
N ASP A 276 17.23 9.35 7.75
CA ASP A 276 18.31 9.45 8.73
C ASP A 276 19.28 10.62 8.44
N ASP A 277 19.03 11.42 7.40
CA ASP A 277 19.78 12.64 7.10
C ASP A 277 19.62 13.67 8.24
N GLU A 278 20.73 14.13 8.83
CA GLU A 278 20.72 15.11 9.92
C GLU A 278 20.11 16.45 9.50
N ARG A 279 20.14 16.78 8.20
CA ARG A 279 19.50 17.99 7.65
C ARG A 279 17.97 17.98 7.80
N LEU A 280 17.35 16.81 8.02
CA LEU A 280 15.93 16.70 8.34
C LEU A 280 15.59 17.11 9.78
N GLY A 281 16.58 17.37 10.63
CA GLY A 281 16.37 17.75 12.03
C GLY A 281 15.34 18.87 12.25
N PRO A 282 15.46 20.02 11.57
CA PRO A 282 14.47 21.10 11.65
C PRO A 282 13.06 20.67 11.24
N ILE A 283 12.92 19.80 10.24
CA ILE A 283 11.63 19.25 9.79
C ILE A 283 11.02 18.35 10.88
N TRP A 284 11.81 17.46 11.48
CA TRP A 284 11.35 16.63 12.59
C TRP A 284 10.92 17.45 13.80
N ALA A 285 11.68 18.50 14.14
CA ALA A 285 11.33 19.43 15.21
C ALA A 285 10.00 20.15 14.92
N ALA A 286 9.80 20.64 13.69
CA ALA A 286 8.59 21.35 13.29
C ALA A 286 7.35 20.44 13.31
N LEU A 287 7.47 19.19 12.84
CA LEU A 287 6.38 18.21 12.92
C LEU A 287 6.04 17.85 14.37
N GLU A 288 7.06 17.72 15.24
CA GLU A 288 6.84 17.50 16.67
C GLU A 288 6.15 18.69 17.34
N GLU A 289 6.59 19.92 17.04
CA GLU A 289 6.05 21.16 17.60
C GLU A 289 4.59 21.38 17.19
N THR A 290 4.30 21.23 15.90
CA THR A 290 2.95 21.44 15.35
C THR A 290 1.99 20.27 15.62
N GLN A 291 2.54 19.14 16.05
CA GLN A 291 1.82 17.87 16.24
C GLN A 291 1.07 17.43 14.97
N LEU A 292 1.57 17.80 13.79
CA LEU A 292 1.05 17.27 12.54
C LEU A 292 1.52 15.83 12.39
N LEU A 293 0.58 14.92 12.13
CA LEU A 293 0.90 13.52 11.86
C LEU A 293 1.63 13.42 10.51
N LEU A 294 2.77 12.74 10.49
CA LEU A 294 3.43 12.39 9.25
C LEU A 294 2.88 11.05 8.73
N PHE A 295 2.24 11.05 7.57
CA PHE A 295 1.96 9.84 6.82
C PHE A 295 3.18 9.50 5.95
N LEU A 296 3.94 8.47 6.34
CA LEU A 296 5.09 8.01 5.59
C LEU A 296 4.67 6.92 4.60
N HIS A 297 4.93 7.16 3.32
CA HIS A 297 4.43 6.33 2.23
C HIS A 297 5.56 5.95 1.24
N PRO A 298 5.57 4.71 0.70
CA PRO A 298 6.60 4.26 -0.23
C PRO A 298 6.41 4.82 -1.65
N HIS A 299 7.47 4.79 -2.44
CA HIS A 299 7.43 5.09 -3.87
C HIS A 299 8.62 4.49 -4.61
N TYR A 300 9.81 4.60 -4.02
CA TYR A 300 11.08 4.33 -4.68
C TYR A 300 11.37 2.84 -4.83
N GLY A 301 10.75 2.00 -4.00
CA GLY A 301 10.88 0.55 -4.00
C GLY A 301 12.31 0.07 -3.75
N LEU A 302 12.65 -1.05 -4.39
CA LEU A 302 14.00 -1.60 -4.39
C LEU A 302 14.56 -1.59 -5.82
N PRO A 303 15.90 -1.59 -5.98
CA PRO A 303 16.53 -1.75 -7.29
C PRO A 303 16.02 -3.01 -8.01
N SER A 304 15.82 -2.92 -9.33
CA SER A 304 15.25 -4.01 -10.13
C SER A 304 16.05 -5.32 -10.03
N GLU A 305 17.36 -5.20 -9.78
CA GLU A 305 18.29 -6.30 -9.62
C GLU A 305 17.95 -7.18 -8.42
N ALA A 306 17.35 -6.61 -7.37
CA ALA A 306 16.86 -7.36 -6.21
C ALA A 306 15.73 -8.33 -6.58
N PHE A 307 15.06 -8.10 -7.72
CA PHE A 307 13.96 -8.92 -8.22
C PHE A 307 14.36 -9.84 -9.37
N GLY A 308 15.63 -9.85 -9.79
CA GLY A 308 16.11 -10.57 -10.98
C GLY A 308 16.17 -9.71 -12.24
N GLY A 309 16.16 -8.38 -12.11
CA GLY A 309 16.32 -7.42 -13.21
C GLY A 309 15.09 -7.29 -14.11
N SER A 310 15.24 -6.61 -15.24
CA SER A 310 14.15 -6.30 -16.17
C SER A 310 13.40 -7.53 -16.68
N GLU A 311 14.08 -8.69 -16.80
CA GLU A 311 13.43 -9.93 -17.24
C GLU A 311 12.32 -10.36 -16.26
N ALA A 312 12.63 -10.41 -14.96
CA ALA A 312 11.66 -10.79 -13.94
C ALA A 312 10.54 -9.74 -13.80
N MET A 313 10.90 -8.46 -13.86
CA MET A 313 9.95 -7.34 -13.80
C MET A 313 8.93 -7.39 -14.94
N ASN A 314 9.38 -7.66 -16.17
CA ASN A 314 8.49 -7.79 -17.32
C ASN A 314 7.63 -9.06 -17.23
N ARG A 315 8.18 -10.16 -16.70
CA ARG A 315 7.47 -11.44 -16.61
C ARG A 315 6.34 -11.44 -15.56
N PHE A 316 6.53 -10.77 -14.43
CA PHE A 316 5.58 -10.77 -13.31
C PHE A 316 4.80 -9.46 -13.18
N GLY A 317 4.98 -8.55 -14.12
CA GLY A 317 4.40 -7.21 -14.08
C GLY A 317 4.76 -6.49 -12.77
N HIS A 318 3.80 -5.74 -12.23
CA HIS A 318 4.01 -4.92 -11.04
C HIS A 318 3.94 -5.67 -9.71
N VAL A 319 3.76 -7.00 -9.70
CA VAL A 319 3.56 -7.76 -8.45
C VAL A 319 4.78 -7.64 -7.53
N LEU A 320 6.00 -7.85 -8.03
CA LEU A 320 7.23 -7.76 -7.22
C LEU A 320 7.48 -6.35 -6.66
N PRO A 321 7.49 -5.26 -7.45
CA PRO A 321 7.74 -3.93 -6.92
C PRO A 321 6.65 -3.44 -5.96
N LEU A 322 5.37 -3.76 -6.21
CA LEU A 322 4.27 -3.31 -5.35
C LEU A 322 4.14 -4.16 -4.07
N ALA A 323 4.16 -5.49 -4.19
CA ALA A 323 3.93 -6.38 -3.04
C ALA A 323 5.16 -6.55 -2.15
N LEU A 324 6.38 -6.39 -2.69
CA LEU A 324 7.62 -6.52 -1.93
C LEU A 324 8.40 -5.21 -1.85
N GLY A 325 8.58 -4.51 -2.97
CA GLY A 325 9.39 -3.29 -3.01
C GLY A 325 8.91 -2.21 -2.05
N PHE A 326 7.65 -1.80 -2.16
CA PHE A 326 7.05 -0.76 -1.32
C PHE A 326 7.07 -1.07 0.20
N PRO A 327 6.62 -2.24 0.69
CA PRO A 327 6.67 -2.52 2.12
C PRO A 327 8.11 -2.68 2.64
N LEU A 328 9.04 -3.21 1.83
CA LEU A 328 10.45 -3.30 2.23
C LEU A 328 11.12 -1.93 2.29
N GLU A 329 10.84 -1.03 1.33
CA GLU A 329 11.30 0.36 1.33
C GLU A 329 10.89 1.07 2.63
N THR A 330 9.60 0.99 2.99
CA THR A 330 9.06 1.55 4.25
C THR A 330 9.80 0.99 5.47
N THR A 331 10.02 -0.33 5.49
CA THR A 331 10.72 -1.01 6.58
C THR A 331 12.15 -0.50 6.74
N ILE A 332 12.88 -0.38 5.63
CA ILE A 332 14.26 0.10 5.61
C ILE A 332 14.33 1.55 6.08
N ALA A 333 13.44 2.41 5.58
CA ALA A 333 13.42 3.84 5.93
C ALA A 333 13.20 4.07 7.42
N VAL A 334 12.20 3.42 8.03
CA VAL A 334 11.91 3.56 9.47
C VAL A 334 12.99 2.90 10.32
N THR A 335 13.57 1.78 9.88
CA THR A 335 14.70 1.17 10.58
C THR A 335 15.91 2.12 10.60
N ARG A 336 16.21 2.81 9.49
CA ARG A 336 17.25 3.85 9.44
C ARG A 336 16.95 5.00 10.41
N MET A 337 15.70 5.46 10.51
CA MET A 337 15.30 6.49 11.49
C MET A 337 15.53 6.03 12.94
N LEU A 338 15.21 4.78 13.26
CA LEU A 338 15.49 4.20 14.58
C LEU A 338 16.99 4.19 14.87
N LEU A 339 17.79 3.64 13.95
CA LEU A 339 19.22 3.47 14.13
C LEU A 339 19.98 4.80 14.22
N SER A 340 19.48 5.85 13.54
CA SER A 340 20.00 7.22 13.59
C SER A 340 19.43 8.08 14.72
N ARG A 341 18.71 7.46 15.66
CA ARG A 341 18.17 8.10 16.87
C ARG A 341 17.14 9.20 16.60
N VAL A 342 16.43 9.19 15.48
CA VAL A 342 15.37 10.18 15.22
C VAL A 342 14.34 10.16 16.35
N PHE A 343 13.88 8.99 16.78
CA PHE A 343 12.88 8.84 17.85
C PHE A 343 13.43 9.05 19.28
N ASP A 344 14.76 9.10 19.43
CA ASP A 344 15.40 9.52 20.68
C ASP A 344 15.57 11.05 20.72
N LYS A 345 15.75 11.71 19.57
CA LYS A 345 15.85 13.17 19.47
C LYS A 345 14.48 13.85 19.50
N TYR A 346 13.48 13.25 18.85
CA TYR A 346 12.12 13.77 18.68
C TYR A 346 11.09 12.80 19.26
N HIS A 347 11.03 12.74 20.59
CA HIS A 347 10.25 11.74 21.33
C HIS A 347 8.74 11.83 21.12
N ARG A 348 8.19 13.01 20.78
CA ARG A 348 6.75 13.21 20.54
C ARG A 348 6.38 13.15 19.06
N LEU A 349 7.34 13.01 18.14
CA LEU A 349 7.08 12.82 16.70
C LEU A 349 6.13 11.63 16.50
N GLN A 350 5.04 11.84 15.76
CA GLN A 350 4.07 10.80 15.43
C GLN A 350 4.09 10.54 13.92
N ILE A 351 4.16 9.27 13.54
CA ILE A 351 4.21 8.83 12.15
C ILE A 351 3.17 7.74 11.93
N LEU A 352 2.30 7.91 10.94
CA LEU A 352 1.47 6.85 10.37
C LEU A 352 2.27 6.17 9.25
N LEU A 353 2.42 4.85 9.33
CA LEU A 353 3.12 4.08 8.32
C LEU A 353 2.14 3.40 7.38
N ALA A 354 2.40 3.55 6.08
CA ALA A 354 1.70 2.83 5.03
C ALA A 354 1.87 1.31 5.17
N HIS A 355 0.85 0.59 4.71
CA HIS A 355 0.83 -0.87 4.53
C HIS A 355 1.16 -1.64 5.82
N SER A 356 0.54 -1.25 6.93
CA SER A 356 0.80 -1.73 8.29
C SER A 356 2.28 -1.68 8.71
N GLY A 357 3.03 -0.68 8.24
CA GLY A 357 4.46 -0.55 8.52
C GLY A 357 5.33 -1.43 7.62
N GLY A 358 4.80 -1.86 6.48
CA GLY A 358 5.43 -2.79 5.57
C GLY A 358 5.69 -4.14 6.24
N THR A 359 6.96 -4.44 6.52
CA THR A 359 7.37 -5.68 7.18
C THR A 359 7.87 -5.47 8.61
N LEU A 360 7.81 -4.24 9.14
CA LEU A 360 8.27 -3.91 10.49
C LEU A 360 7.61 -4.76 11.58
N PRO A 361 6.28 -4.98 11.61
CA PRO A 361 5.67 -5.80 12.66
C PRO A 361 6.25 -7.21 12.72
N PHE A 362 6.57 -7.79 11.57
CA PHE A 362 7.15 -9.13 11.48
C PHE A 362 8.65 -9.15 11.83
N LEU A 363 9.39 -8.11 11.41
CA LEU A 363 10.84 -8.05 11.57
C LEU A 363 11.32 -7.40 12.88
N ALA A 364 10.43 -6.79 13.66
CA ALA A 364 10.79 -6.04 14.87
C ALA A 364 11.67 -6.83 15.85
N GLY A 365 11.33 -8.10 16.14
CA GLY A 365 12.15 -8.94 17.02
C GLY A 365 13.53 -9.27 16.47
N ARG A 366 13.67 -9.39 15.14
CA ARG A 366 14.96 -9.59 14.50
C ARG A 366 15.80 -8.31 14.55
N ILE A 367 15.20 -7.16 14.28
CA ILE A 367 15.87 -5.85 14.36
C ILE A 367 16.39 -5.62 15.77
N GLU A 368 15.54 -5.80 16.79
CA GLU A 368 15.92 -5.63 18.20
C GLU A 368 17.09 -6.55 18.58
N SER A 369 17.02 -7.83 18.19
CA SER A 369 18.12 -8.78 18.43
C SER A 369 19.42 -8.30 17.78
N CYS A 370 19.39 -7.89 16.50
CA CYS A 370 20.58 -7.37 15.83
C CYS A 370 21.15 -6.12 16.52
N VAL A 371 20.29 -5.16 16.89
CA VAL A 371 20.71 -3.95 17.63
C VAL A 371 21.41 -4.34 18.93
N MET A 372 20.87 -5.28 19.70
CA MET A 372 21.46 -5.69 20.98
C MET A 372 22.82 -6.39 20.83
N HIS A 373 23.01 -7.18 19.76
CA HIS A 373 24.28 -7.87 19.48
C HIS A 373 25.32 -6.97 18.82
N GLU A 374 24.89 -5.91 18.11
CA GLU A 374 25.77 -4.96 17.43
C GLU A 374 25.87 -3.60 18.16
N ARG A 375 25.29 -3.44 19.35
CA ARG A 375 24.99 -2.14 20.02
C ARG A 375 26.10 -1.09 20.07
N LYS A 376 27.37 -1.49 19.91
CA LYS A 376 28.52 -0.60 19.87
C LYS A 376 28.81 -0.16 18.43
N PHE A 377 27.84 0.44 17.74
CA PHE A 377 27.97 0.82 16.32
C PHE A 377 29.27 1.57 16.03
N VAL A 378 29.62 2.58 16.85
CA VAL A 378 30.89 3.32 16.72
C VAL A 378 32.13 2.43 16.86
N ALA A 379 32.12 1.46 17.79
CA ALA A 379 33.23 0.52 17.92
C ALA A 379 33.32 -0.48 16.75
N ASN A 380 32.21 -0.68 16.03
CA ASN A 380 32.09 -1.56 14.87
C ASN A 380 32.26 -0.79 13.53
N GLY A 381 32.73 0.47 13.58
CA GLY A 381 33.02 1.28 12.40
C GLY A 381 31.86 2.13 11.87
N GLY A 382 30.73 2.18 12.58
CA GLY A 382 29.67 3.15 12.34
C GLY A 382 30.02 4.55 12.84
N ASP A 383 29.22 5.54 12.45
CA ASP A 383 29.38 6.95 12.77
C ASP A 383 28.29 7.50 13.71
N VAL A 384 27.22 6.73 13.93
CA VAL A 384 26.15 7.06 14.88
C VAL A 384 26.18 6.17 16.13
N PRO A 385 25.81 6.70 17.30
CA PRO A 385 25.61 5.89 18.48
C PRO A 385 24.28 5.10 18.36
N GLY A 386 24.26 3.83 18.76
CA GLY A 386 23.05 2.97 18.62
C GLY A 386 21.83 3.48 19.40
N PRO A 387 20.60 3.10 19.05
CA PRO A 387 19.37 3.65 19.63
C PRO A 387 19.29 3.46 21.16
N GLN A 388 18.69 4.42 21.86
CA GLN A 388 18.44 4.33 23.31
C GLN A 388 17.13 3.63 23.63
N ARG A 389 16.10 3.85 22.80
CA ARG A 389 14.80 3.18 22.91
C ARG A 389 14.75 1.96 21.99
N SER A 390 14.16 0.88 22.48
CA SER A 390 13.89 -0.32 21.70
C SER A 390 12.90 -0.04 20.57
N ILE A 391 12.92 -0.88 19.53
CA ILE A 391 11.91 -0.79 18.46
C ILE A 391 10.48 -0.94 18.99
N TRP A 392 10.30 -1.74 20.05
CA TRP A 392 9.00 -1.94 20.68
C TRP A 392 8.47 -0.69 21.36
N GLU A 393 9.33 0.09 22.01
CA GLU A 393 8.97 1.37 22.61
C GLU A 393 8.62 2.40 21.54
N VAL A 394 9.35 2.42 20.44
CA VAL A 394 9.06 3.31 19.29
C VAL A 394 7.74 2.95 18.64
N LEU A 395 7.49 1.65 18.39
CA LEU A 395 6.24 1.17 17.79
C LEU A 395 5.00 1.53 18.61
N LYS A 396 5.11 1.54 19.95
CA LYS A 396 3.99 1.84 20.85
C LYS A 396 3.78 3.32 21.13
N ALA A 397 4.80 4.15 20.94
CA ALA A 397 4.74 5.57 21.33
C ALA A 397 4.74 6.54 20.13
N ASN A 398 5.44 6.21 19.04
CA ASN A 398 5.66 7.12 17.92
C ASN A 398 4.94 6.68 16.64
N ILE A 399 4.65 5.38 16.51
CA ILE A 399 4.18 4.80 15.25
C ILE A 399 2.70 4.47 15.31
N PHE A 400 1.92 4.97 14.36
CA PHE A 400 0.63 4.45 13.96
C PHE A 400 0.81 3.58 12.71
N LEU A 401 -0.05 2.59 12.56
CA LEU A 401 -0.06 1.70 11.40
C LEU A 401 -1.40 1.87 10.68
N ASP A 402 -1.40 1.96 9.36
CA ASP A 402 -2.66 1.72 8.64
C ASP A 402 -3.01 0.22 8.67
N ALA A 403 -4.24 -0.12 8.27
CA ALA A 403 -4.72 -1.49 8.16
C ALA A 403 -4.71 -2.01 6.70
N VAL A 404 -3.88 -1.44 5.83
CA VAL A 404 -3.75 -1.89 4.42
C VAL A 404 -2.79 -3.07 4.37
N VAL A 405 -3.29 -4.25 4.70
CA VAL A 405 -2.46 -5.49 4.84
C VAL A 405 -3.10 -6.72 4.21
N TYR A 406 -4.35 -6.62 3.76
CA TYR A 406 -5.06 -7.62 2.97
C TYR A 406 -5.22 -9.01 3.61
N GLY A 407 -4.87 -9.19 4.88
CA GLY A 407 -4.95 -10.49 5.53
C GLY A 407 -4.88 -10.45 7.04
N VAL A 408 -5.65 -11.34 7.67
CA VAL A 408 -5.78 -11.42 9.14
C VAL A 408 -4.43 -11.64 9.83
N ALA A 409 -3.56 -12.48 9.26
CA ALA A 409 -2.27 -12.81 9.86
C ALA A 409 -1.36 -11.57 9.97
N GLY A 410 -1.29 -10.76 8.91
CA GLY A 410 -0.54 -9.50 8.92
C GLY A 410 -1.14 -8.49 9.90
N LEU A 411 -2.47 -8.38 9.91
CA LEU A 411 -3.15 -7.48 10.84
C LEU A 411 -2.93 -7.88 12.31
N LYS A 412 -2.94 -9.18 12.65
CA LYS A 412 -2.63 -9.67 14.00
C LYS A 412 -1.22 -9.28 14.43
N ALA A 413 -0.24 -9.35 13.52
CA ALA A 413 1.11 -8.90 13.81
C ALA A 413 1.16 -7.38 14.06
N ALA A 414 0.49 -6.58 13.23
CA ALA A 414 0.41 -5.12 13.38
C ALA A 414 -0.19 -4.72 14.74
N VAL A 415 -1.33 -5.33 15.12
CA VAL A 415 -1.98 -5.11 16.42
C VAL A 415 -1.06 -5.47 17.58
N ALA A 416 -0.38 -6.62 17.52
CA ALA A 416 0.51 -7.08 18.57
C ALA A 416 1.68 -6.12 18.82
N VAL A 417 2.31 -5.59 17.75
CA VAL A 417 3.46 -4.69 17.89
C VAL A 417 3.07 -3.25 18.22
N GLY A 418 1.91 -2.78 17.72
CA GLY A 418 1.36 -1.46 18.01
C GLY A 418 0.85 -1.31 19.45
N GLY A 419 0.78 -2.42 20.21
CA GLY A 419 0.32 -2.44 21.59
C GLY A 419 -1.21 -2.50 21.74
N GLY A 420 -1.92 -2.95 20.71
CA GLY A 420 -3.38 -3.04 20.68
C GLY A 420 -4.01 -2.35 19.46
N SER A 421 -5.34 -2.25 19.48
CA SER A 421 -6.13 -1.63 18.40
C SER A 421 -5.94 -0.12 18.28
N ASP A 422 -5.57 0.58 19.35
CA ASP A 422 -5.58 2.06 19.44
C ASP A 422 -4.59 2.77 18.52
N ARG A 423 -3.66 2.03 17.92
CA ARG A 423 -2.64 2.56 17.02
C ARG A 423 -2.77 2.08 15.57
N LEU A 424 -3.92 1.50 15.23
CA LEU A 424 -4.24 0.97 13.91
C LEU A 424 -5.39 1.78 13.29
N MET A 425 -5.30 2.12 12.00
CA MET A 425 -6.30 2.93 11.29
C MET A 425 -6.67 2.33 9.93
N PHE A 426 -7.96 2.29 9.61
CA PHE A 426 -8.43 1.80 8.31
C PHE A 426 -7.92 2.65 7.12
N GLY A 427 -7.63 1.97 6.02
CA GLY A 427 -7.17 2.58 4.76
C GLY A 427 -7.57 1.74 3.55
N THR A 428 -7.64 2.34 2.36
CA THR A 428 -8.01 1.63 1.11
C THR A 428 -6.93 1.56 0.05
N ASP A 429 -5.98 2.50 0.08
CA ASP A 429 -5.01 2.74 -0.99
C ASP A 429 -5.66 3.05 -2.36
N HIS A 430 -6.91 3.54 -2.35
CA HIS A 430 -7.58 3.99 -3.57
C HIS A 430 -6.80 5.16 -4.19
N PRO A 431 -6.67 5.24 -5.53
CA PRO A 431 -7.32 4.38 -6.53
C PRO A 431 -6.43 3.27 -7.12
N PHE A 432 -5.31 2.91 -6.49
CA PHE A 432 -4.26 2.16 -7.19
C PHE A 432 -4.61 0.71 -7.56
N PHE A 433 -5.58 0.09 -6.89
CA PHE A 433 -5.98 -1.30 -7.12
C PHE A 433 -7.47 -1.40 -7.49
N PRO A 434 -7.86 -0.92 -8.69
CA PRO A 434 -9.24 -1.02 -9.17
C PRO A 434 -9.60 -2.48 -9.52
N PRO A 435 -10.90 -2.79 -9.66
CA PRO A 435 -11.35 -4.07 -10.21
C PRO A 435 -10.76 -4.33 -11.60
N LEU A 436 -10.44 -5.59 -11.90
CA LEU A 436 -9.86 -5.98 -13.20
C LEU A 436 -10.92 -6.29 -14.24
N ASP A 437 -12.05 -6.86 -13.81
CA ASP A 437 -13.10 -7.32 -14.70
C ASP A 437 -14.17 -6.23 -14.91
N GLU A 438 -14.59 -6.05 -16.16
CA GLU A 438 -15.61 -5.06 -16.52
C GLU A 438 -16.93 -5.33 -15.78
N GLY A 439 -17.47 -4.30 -15.14
CA GLY A 439 -18.75 -4.37 -14.43
C GLY A 439 -18.65 -4.79 -12.96
N GLU A 440 -17.47 -5.19 -12.49
CA GLU A 440 -17.22 -5.31 -11.05
C GLU A 440 -17.25 -3.94 -10.40
N LYS A 441 -18.19 -3.76 -9.47
CA LYS A 441 -18.32 -2.50 -8.73
C LYS A 441 -17.50 -2.55 -7.45
N GLU A 442 -17.55 -3.67 -6.72
CA GLU A 442 -16.85 -3.79 -5.44
C GLU A 442 -15.33 -3.93 -5.66
N TRP A 443 -14.58 -3.04 -5.02
CA TRP A 443 -13.13 -3.10 -4.99
C TRP A 443 -12.67 -4.21 -4.04
N LEU A 444 -12.10 -5.28 -4.59
CA LEU A 444 -11.51 -6.37 -3.80
C LEU A 444 -10.43 -5.87 -2.82
N SER A 445 -9.69 -4.84 -3.22
CA SER A 445 -8.69 -4.15 -2.39
C SER A 445 -9.30 -3.56 -1.11
N VAL A 446 -10.57 -3.14 -1.14
CA VAL A 446 -11.29 -2.61 0.02
C VAL A 446 -11.88 -3.72 0.87
N THR A 447 -12.63 -4.64 0.24
CA THR A 447 -13.35 -5.71 0.96
C THR A 447 -12.41 -6.65 1.68
N THR A 448 -11.20 -6.88 1.15
CA THR A 448 -10.19 -7.70 1.78
C THR A 448 -9.66 -7.07 3.08
N ASN A 449 -9.46 -5.76 3.13
CA ASN A 449 -9.05 -5.06 4.37
C ASN A 449 -10.19 -5.02 5.40
N TYR A 450 -11.43 -4.79 4.96
CA TYR A 450 -12.60 -4.91 5.86
C TYR A 450 -12.69 -6.31 6.49
N LYS A 451 -12.58 -7.36 5.67
CA LYS A 451 -12.61 -8.75 6.13
C LYS A 451 -11.46 -9.04 7.11
N ALA A 452 -10.26 -8.54 6.82
CA ALA A 452 -9.12 -8.70 7.71
C ALA A 452 -9.36 -8.08 9.09
N ILE A 453 -10.00 -6.91 9.15
CA ILE A 453 -10.36 -6.22 10.41
C ILE A 453 -11.47 -6.98 11.14
N ASP A 454 -12.56 -7.32 10.43
CA ASP A 454 -13.72 -8.01 11.00
C ASP A 454 -13.32 -9.34 11.67
N GLU A 455 -12.55 -10.17 10.96
CA GLU A 455 -12.08 -11.46 11.50
C GLU A 455 -11.03 -11.31 12.63
N ASN A 456 -10.32 -10.19 12.70
CA ASN A 456 -9.32 -9.94 13.75
C ASN A 456 -9.97 -9.56 15.07
N PHE A 457 -11.05 -8.77 15.00
CA PHE A 457 -11.75 -8.19 16.13
C PHE A 457 -13.17 -8.77 16.30
N ASP A 458 -13.38 -10.02 15.86
CA ASP A 458 -14.66 -10.72 16.05
C ASP A 458 -14.98 -10.80 17.56
N GLY A 459 -16.15 -10.30 17.93
CA GLY A 459 -16.56 -10.16 19.33
C GLY A 459 -15.99 -8.94 20.08
N GLU A 460 -15.03 -8.20 19.51
CA GLU A 460 -14.39 -7.00 20.10
C GLU A 460 -14.89 -5.71 19.44
N LYS A 461 -16.16 -5.37 19.66
CA LYS A 461 -16.85 -4.26 18.97
C LYS A 461 -16.19 -2.90 19.15
N GLU A 462 -15.66 -2.62 20.35
CA GLU A 462 -14.97 -1.37 20.65
C GLU A 462 -13.68 -1.24 19.84
N ALA A 463 -12.88 -2.31 19.78
CA ALA A 463 -11.64 -2.35 19.00
C ALA A 463 -11.92 -2.23 17.49
N LEU A 464 -12.92 -2.95 16.98
CA LEU A 464 -13.37 -2.86 15.59
C LEU A 464 -13.78 -1.42 15.24
N THR A 465 -14.59 -0.77 16.08
CA THR A 465 -15.05 0.61 15.87
C THR A 465 -13.88 1.61 15.96
N ALA A 466 -12.91 1.36 16.84
CA ALA A 466 -11.70 2.18 16.94
C ALA A 466 -10.88 2.10 15.65
N VAL A 467 -10.59 0.90 15.14
CA VAL A 467 -9.78 0.71 13.92
C VAL A 467 -10.47 1.25 12.68
N LEU A 468 -11.78 1.04 12.53
CA LEU A 468 -12.53 1.52 11.36
C LEU A 468 -12.61 3.04 11.26
N GLY A 469 -12.52 3.77 12.38
CA GLY A 469 -12.56 5.23 12.30
C GLY A 469 -12.31 5.97 13.61
N GLY A 470 -12.64 5.40 14.77
CA GLY A 470 -12.50 6.09 16.05
C GLY A 470 -11.06 6.55 16.35
N ASN A 471 -10.06 5.75 15.96
CA ASN A 471 -8.65 6.10 16.10
C ASN A 471 -8.27 7.28 15.21
N ALA A 472 -8.71 7.28 13.95
CA ALA A 472 -8.45 8.38 13.03
C ALA A 472 -9.10 9.68 13.53
N VAL A 473 -10.35 9.63 14.00
CA VAL A 473 -11.03 10.81 14.59
C VAL A 473 -10.24 11.38 15.76
N ARG A 474 -9.80 10.53 16.69
CA ARG A 474 -9.03 10.94 17.88
C ARG A 474 -7.66 11.50 17.53
N VAL A 475 -6.90 10.81 16.66
CA VAL A 475 -5.50 11.16 16.37
C VAL A 475 -5.41 12.37 15.45
N LEU A 476 -6.32 12.47 14.49
CA LEU A 476 -6.33 13.54 13.50
C LEU A 476 -7.28 14.68 13.86
N ASN A 477 -7.92 14.67 15.04
CA ASN A 477 -8.86 15.71 15.47
C ASN A 477 -9.86 16.09 14.36
N LEU A 478 -10.63 15.09 13.92
CA LEU A 478 -11.59 15.24 12.82
C LEU A 478 -12.96 15.81 13.27
N GLU A 479 -13.17 15.91 14.58
CA GLU A 479 -14.35 16.52 15.23
C GLU A 479 -13.97 17.71 16.11
#